data_AF-A0A2V7PUV3-F1
#
_entry.id   AF-A0A2V7PUV3-F1
#
_cell.length_a   1.000
_cell.length_b   1.000
_cell.length_c   1.000
_cell.angle_alpha   90.00
_cell.angle_beta   90.00
_cell.angle_gamma   90.00
#
_symmetry.space_group_name_H-M   'P 1'
#
loop_
_entity.id
_entity.type
_entity.pdbx_description
1 polymer ?
#
loop_
_entity_poly.entity_id
_entity_poly.type
_entity_poly.pdbx_seq_one_letter_code
_entity_poly.pdbx_strand_id
1 'polypeptide(L)'
;MWIPRVPWRQKAAIQRAVAYLPAPIGGRLYYALQRTVGGLSHVDPEERFRAALEMVQRLEAQGCSLVGGTVLELGTGWRLNVPLGLWLLGAQRVVTVDIHRYLRLALVRNDLAALRAAPERFVTLFGHHAASSRFCRRFDQLLAFRGTSAALMRLT
;
A
#
# COMPACT_ATOMS: atom_id res chain seq x y z
N MET A 1 13.97 1.17 16.24
CA MET A 1 14.89 1.24 15.08
C MET A 1 14.79 2.65 14.48
N TRP A 2 15.87 3.43 14.50
CA TRP A 2 15.88 4.85 14.14
C TRP A 2 16.02 4.99 12.62
N ILE A 3 14.96 5.39 11.92
CA ILE A 3 15.06 5.79 10.51
C ILE A 3 15.62 7.23 10.53
N PRO A 4 16.79 7.50 9.93
CA PRO A 4 17.30 8.86 9.83
C PRO A 4 16.24 9.70 9.12
N ARG A 5 15.68 10.68 9.84
CA ARG A 5 14.74 11.66 9.28
C ARG A 5 15.54 12.57 8.34
N VAL A 6 15.63 12.20 7.06
CA VAL A 6 16.06 13.14 6.02
C VAL A 6 15.13 14.35 6.14
N PRO A 7 15.64 15.55 6.49
CA PRO A 7 14.84 16.76 6.53
C PRO A 7 14.04 16.89 5.24
N TRP A 8 12.76 17.25 5.34
CA TRP A 8 11.86 17.27 4.17
C TRP A 8 12.42 18.14 3.03
N ARG A 9 13.19 19.19 3.36
CA ARG A 9 13.91 20.05 2.41
C ARG A 9 14.97 19.29 1.61
N GLN A 10 15.78 18.46 2.28
CA GLN A 10 16.79 17.62 1.63
C GLN A 10 16.12 16.56 0.75
N LYS A 11 15.05 15.93 1.24
CA LYS A 11 14.27 14.97 0.46
C LYS A 11 13.68 15.62 -0.81
N ALA A 12 13.11 16.82 -0.67
CA ALA A 12 12.58 17.59 -1.80
C ALA A 12 13.67 17.99 -2.80
N ALA A 13 14.85 18.41 -2.33
CA ALA A 13 15.98 18.74 -3.20
C ALA A 13 16.46 17.51 -4.00
N ILE A 14 16.58 16.35 -3.35
CA ILE A 14 16.95 15.09 -4.00
C ILE A 14 15.89 14.70 -5.05
N GLN A 15 14.61 14.73 -4.69
CA GLN A 15 13.52 14.40 -5.61
C GLN A 15 13.48 15.37 -6.81
N ARG A 16 13.74 16.66 -6.58
CA ARG A 16 13.81 17.67 -7.63
C ARG A 16 14.99 17.41 -8.58
N ALA A 17 16.17 17.10 -8.05
CA ALA A 17 17.34 16.77 -8.86
C ALA A 17 17.08 15.52 -9.72
N VAL A 18 16.47 14.48 -9.14
CA VAL A 18 16.08 13.27 -9.87
C VAL A 18 15.06 13.56 -10.99
N ALA A 19 14.14 14.51 -10.77
CA ALA A 19 13.13 14.89 -11.77
C ALA A 19 13.71 15.57 -13.02
N TYR A 20 14.92 16.15 -12.95
CA TYR A 20 15.62 16.72 -14.11
C TYR A 20 16.35 15.67 -14.96
N LEU A 21 16.48 14.42 -14.47
CA LEU A 21 17.10 13.35 -15.24
C LEU A 21 16.13 12.79 -16.29
N PRO A 22 16.64 12.27 -17.42
CA PRO A 22 15.81 11.55 -18.39
C PRO A 22 15.02 10.44 -17.69
N ALA A 23 13.73 10.31 -18.01
CA ALA A 23 12.80 9.42 -17.30
C ALA A 23 13.30 7.98 -17.06
N PRO A 24 13.98 7.31 -18.01
CA PRO A 24 14.51 5.96 -17.78
C PRO A 24 15.61 5.91 -16.69
N ILE A 25 16.42 6.96 -16.58
CA ILE A 25 17.55 7.09 -15.66
C ILE A 25 17.03 7.54 -14.29
N GLY A 26 16.20 8.58 -14.27
CA GLY A 26 15.60 9.12 -13.04
C GLY A 26 14.81 8.06 -12.27
N GLY A 27 13.99 7.26 -12.96
CA GLY A 27 13.21 6.19 -12.32
C GLY A 27 14.08 5.06 -11.72
N ARG A 28 15.17 4.69 -12.40
CA ARG A 28 16.11 3.67 -11.90
C ARG A 28 16.91 4.18 -10.69
N LEU A 29 17.43 5.40 -10.78
CA LEU A 29 18.16 6.05 -9.70
C LEU A 29 17.26 6.24 -8.48
N TYR A 30 16.03 6.71 -8.68
CA TYR A 30 15.07 6.89 -7.60
C TYR A 30 14.74 5.58 -6.90
N TYR A 31 14.53 4.50 -7.68
CA TYR A 31 14.31 3.18 -7.11
C TYR A 31 15.51 2.68 -6.32
N ALA A 32 16.73 2.85 -6.84
CA ALA A 32 17.96 2.47 -6.15
C ALA A 32 18.10 3.23 -4.81
N LEU A 33 17.92 4.56 -4.82
CA LEU A 33 17.91 5.39 -3.61
C LEU A 33 16.85 4.92 -2.60
N GLN A 34 15.64 4.58 -3.07
CA GLN A 34 14.59 4.07 -2.19
C GLN A 34 14.97 2.73 -1.54
N ARG A 35 15.70 1.85 -2.23
CA ARG A 35 16.14 0.56 -1.69
C ARG A 35 17.31 0.66 -0.72
N THR A 36 18.22 1.61 -0.91
CA THR A 36 19.42 1.71 -0.09
C THR A 36 19.21 2.55 1.16
N VAL A 37 18.56 3.71 1.01
CA VAL A 37 18.42 4.71 2.07
C VAL A 37 16.98 5.19 2.28
N GLY A 38 16.05 4.78 1.41
CA GLY A 38 14.64 5.19 1.49
C GLY A 38 13.71 4.12 2.05
N GLY A 39 12.41 4.32 1.82
CA GLY A 39 11.33 3.52 2.40
C GLY A 39 11.20 2.11 1.83
N LEU A 40 12.11 1.66 0.95
CA LEU A 40 12.19 0.29 0.47
C LEU A 40 13.40 -0.48 1.04
N SER A 41 14.21 0.13 1.91
CA SER A 41 15.34 -0.54 2.59
C SER A 41 14.89 -1.55 3.65
N HIS A 42 13.81 -1.24 4.37
CA HIS A 42 13.17 -2.12 5.34
C HIS A 42 11.67 -2.13 5.05
N VAL A 43 11.21 -3.12 4.30
CA VAL A 43 9.82 -3.22 3.87
C VAL A 43 9.07 -4.14 4.82
N ASP A 44 8.32 -3.56 5.74
CA ASP A 44 7.27 -4.29 6.46
C ASP A 44 5.96 -4.21 5.63
N PRO A 45 5.40 -5.34 5.19
CA PRO A 45 4.09 -5.36 4.54
C PRO A 45 2.98 -4.82 5.45
N GLU A 46 3.06 -5.03 6.77
CA GLU A 46 2.01 -4.63 7.72
C GLU A 46 1.90 -3.11 7.86
N GLU A 47 3.00 -2.37 7.79
CA GLU A 47 3.03 -0.91 8.00
C GLU A 47 1.95 -0.19 7.19
N ARG A 48 1.77 -0.61 5.94
CA ARG A 48 0.83 0.03 5.01
C ARG A 48 -0.60 -0.47 5.16
N PHE A 49 -0.81 -1.71 5.60
CA PHE A 49 -2.14 -2.18 6.00
C PHE A 49 -2.60 -1.50 7.30
N ARG A 50 -1.67 -1.29 8.26
CA ARG A 50 -1.90 -0.52 9.49
C ARG A 50 -2.29 0.91 9.17
N ALA A 51 -1.61 1.57 8.23
CA ALA A 51 -2.00 2.91 7.78
C ALA A 51 -3.44 2.95 7.22
N ALA A 52 -3.86 1.95 6.43
CA ALA A 52 -5.25 1.86 5.95
C ALA A 52 -6.25 1.69 7.11
N LEU A 53 -5.92 0.85 8.10
CA LEU A 53 -6.73 0.68 9.30
C LEU A 53 -6.86 1.98 10.10
N GLU A 54 -5.75 2.68 10.35
CA GLU A 54 -5.77 3.96 11.07
C GLU A 54 -6.63 5.01 10.36
N MET A 55 -6.60 5.05 9.02
CA MET A 55 -7.47 5.95 8.24
C MET A 55 -8.96 5.62 8.45
N VAL A 56 -9.33 4.34 8.44
CA VAL A 56 -10.73 3.91 8.65
C VAL A 56 -11.17 4.15 10.08
N GLN A 57 -10.34 3.85 11.08
CA GLN A 57 -10.66 4.10 12.48
C GLN A 57 -10.90 5.60 12.74
N ARG A 58 -10.12 6.48 12.11
CA ARG A 58 -10.36 7.94 12.20
C ARG A 58 -11.67 8.35 11.55
N LEU A 59 -12.04 7.74 10.42
CA LEU A 59 -13.33 7.97 9.77
C LEU A 59 -14.50 7.53 10.65
N GLU A 60 -14.39 6.34 11.25
CA GLU A 60 -15.39 5.77 12.15
C GLU A 60 -15.54 6.56 13.45
N ALA A 61 -14.44 7.10 13.99
CA ALA A 61 -14.47 8.00 15.14
C ALA A 61 -15.26 9.30 14.88
N GLN A 62 -15.52 9.65 13.62
CA GLN A 62 -16.38 10.76 13.22
C GLN A 62 -17.80 10.30 12.84
N GLY A 63 -18.17 9.05 13.13
CA GLY A 63 -19.48 8.48 12.80
C GLY A 63 -19.67 8.15 11.32
N CYS A 64 -18.60 8.17 10.52
CA CYS A 64 -18.65 7.84 9.10
C CYS A 64 -18.26 6.37 8.87
N SER A 65 -18.69 5.78 7.75
CA SER A 65 -18.32 4.42 7.37
C SER A 65 -17.69 4.38 5.99
N LEU A 66 -16.62 3.60 5.84
CA LEU A 66 -16.01 3.30 4.54
C LEU A 66 -16.84 2.28 3.74
N VAL A 67 -17.69 1.52 4.42
CA VAL A 67 -18.38 0.36 3.84
C VAL A 67 -19.25 0.79 2.65
N GLY A 68 -18.99 0.20 1.48
CA GLY A 68 -19.73 0.53 0.26
C GLY A 68 -19.23 1.79 -0.46
N GLY A 69 -18.31 2.55 0.14
CA GLY A 69 -17.78 3.78 -0.42
C GLY A 69 -16.80 3.55 -1.58
N THR A 70 -16.62 4.59 -2.40
CA THR A 70 -15.53 4.66 -3.38
C THR A 70 -14.43 5.58 -2.84
N VAL A 71 -13.18 5.11 -2.86
CA VAL A 71 -12.01 5.84 -2.36
C VAL A 71 -11.11 6.25 -3.51
N LEU A 72 -10.64 7.49 -3.48
CA LEU A 72 -9.53 7.96 -4.32
C LEU A 72 -8.27 8.05 -3.47
N GLU A 73 -7.28 7.19 -3.76
CA GLU A 73 -5.93 7.28 -3.21
C GLU A 73 -5.04 8.10 -4.16
N LEU A 74 -4.36 9.11 -3.60
CA LEU A 74 -3.35 9.88 -4.30
C LEU A 74 -1.95 9.38 -3.91
N GLY A 75 -1.18 8.95 -4.91
CA GLY A 75 0.16 8.43 -4.74
C GLY A 75 0.20 6.92 -4.51
N THR A 76 -0.14 6.13 -5.55
CA THR A 76 -0.02 4.66 -5.53
C THR A 76 1.35 4.19 -5.05
N GLY A 77 2.41 4.88 -5.48
CA GLY A 77 3.78 4.51 -5.16
C GLY A 77 4.17 3.14 -5.74
N TRP A 78 4.90 2.36 -4.94
CA TRP A 78 5.56 1.13 -5.40
C TRP A 78 4.75 -0.15 -5.16
N ARG A 79 3.76 -0.11 -4.26
CA ARG A 79 3.03 -1.26 -3.70
C ARG A 79 1.52 -0.97 -3.65
N LEU A 80 0.71 -1.97 -3.32
CA LEU A 80 -0.77 -1.84 -3.28
C LEU A 80 -1.38 -2.09 -1.88
N ASN A 81 -0.57 -2.16 -0.83
CA ASN A 81 -1.03 -2.54 0.51
C ASN A 81 -2.10 -1.58 1.06
N VAL A 82 -2.01 -0.27 0.80
CA VAL A 82 -3.03 0.70 1.23
C VAL A 82 -4.36 0.47 0.49
N PRO A 83 -4.41 0.45 -0.86
CA PRO A 83 -5.64 0.10 -1.59
C PRO A 83 -6.25 -1.23 -1.17
N LEU A 84 -5.41 -2.25 -1.02
CA LEU A 84 -5.86 -3.57 -0.58
C LEU A 84 -6.43 -3.52 0.85
N GLY A 85 -5.79 -2.78 1.75
CA GLY A 85 -6.29 -2.58 3.12
C GLY A 85 -7.64 -1.88 3.15
N LEU A 86 -7.81 -0.79 2.40
CA LEU A 86 -9.08 -0.06 2.29
C LEU A 86 -10.20 -0.94 1.72
N TRP A 87 -9.87 -1.75 0.71
CA TRP A 87 -10.79 -2.73 0.16
C TRP A 87 -11.15 -3.82 1.18
N LEU A 88 -10.19 -4.38 1.92
CA LEU A 88 -10.47 -5.34 2.99
C LEU A 88 -11.38 -4.74 4.07
N LEU A 89 -11.18 -3.46 4.41
CA LEU A 89 -11.96 -2.71 5.40
C LEU A 89 -13.35 -2.27 4.91
N GLY A 90 -13.70 -2.54 3.66
CA GLY A 90 -15.08 -2.43 3.18
C GLY A 90 -15.33 -1.42 2.07
N ALA A 91 -14.30 -0.71 1.57
CA ALA A 91 -14.44 0.08 0.35
C ALA A 91 -15.01 -0.80 -0.78
N GLN A 92 -16.00 -0.28 -1.51
CA GLN A 92 -16.52 -0.98 -2.69
C GLN A 92 -15.55 -0.88 -3.85
N ARG A 93 -14.94 0.30 -4.01
CA ARG A 93 -14.00 0.61 -5.08
C ARG A 93 -12.85 1.47 -4.55
N VAL A 94 -11.61 1.14 -4.90
CA VAL A 94 -10.44 1.97 -4.64
C VAL A 94 -9.76 2.36 -5.95
N VAL A 95 -9.83 3.64 -6.28
CA VAL A 95 -9.12 4.24 -7.41
C VAL A 95 -7.81 4.79 -6.88
N THR A 96 -6.67 4.32 -7.39
CA THR A 96 -5.35 4.85 -7.02
C THR A 96 -4.71 5.51 -8.23
N VAL A 97 -4.13 6.69 -8.03
CA VAL A 97 -3.47 7.46 -9.08
C VAL A 97 -2.07 7.88 -8.62
N ASP A 98 -1.13 7.93 -9.55
CA ASP A 98 0.22 8.43 -9.29
C ASP A 98 0.72 9.22 -10.51
N ILE A 99 1.51 10.24 -10.24
CA ILE A 99 2.17 11.04 -11.28
C ILE A 99 3.23 10.23 -12.04
N HIS A 100 3.73 9.15 -11.44
CA HIS A 100 4.72 8.27 -12.03
C HIS A 100 4.28 6.80 -11.94
N ARG A 101 4.65 6.02 -12.97
CA ARG A 101 4.40 4.57 -12.99
C ARG A 101 5.40 3.80 -12.12
N TYR A 102 5.38 4.05 -10.81
CA TYR A 102 6.26 3.41 -9.84
C TYR A 102 5.84 2.00 -9.44
N LEU A 103 4.56 1.66 -9.62
CA LEU A 103 4.03 0.37 -9.20
C LEU A 103 4.90 -0.79 -9.72
N ARG A 104 5.41 -1.62 -8.79
CA ARG A 104 6.26 -2.77 -9.11
C ARG A 104 5.59 -4.06 -8.70
N LEU A 105 5.21 -4.86 -9.69
CA LEU A 105 4.55 -6.15 -9.48
C LEU A 105 5.36 -7.11 -8.60
N ALA A 106 6.69 -7.10 -8.71
CA ALA A 106 7.55 -7.92 -7.86
C ALA A 106 7.39 -7.60 -6.36
N LEU A 107 7.23 -6.31 -6.00
CA LEU A 107 7.03 -5.92 -4.61
C LEU A 107 5.64 -6.34 -4.12
N VAL A 108 4.60 -6.09 -4.92
CA VAL A 108 3.24 -6.55 -4.62
C VAL A 108 3.18 -8.06 -4.41
N ARG A 109 3.90 -8.85 -5.24
CA ARG A 109 3.99 -10.31 -5.06
C ARG A 109 4.66 -10.68 -3.75
N ASN A 110 5.71 -9.98 -3.34
CA ASN A 110 6.37 -10.20 -2.05
C ASN A 110 5.41 -9.87 -0.89
N ASP A 111 4.65 -8.78 -0.97
CA ASP A 111 3.65 -8.44 0.05
C ASP A 111 2.58 -9.54 0.15
N LEU A 112 2.05 -10.04 -0.97
CA LEU A 112 1.08 -11.13 -0.99
C LEU A 112 1.67 -12.46 -0.49
N ALA A 113 2.95 -12.73 -0.76
CA ALA A 113 3.63 -13.91 -0.23
C ALA A 113 3.79 -13.84 1.29
N ALA A 114 4.17 -12.68 1.83
CA ALA A 114 4.23 -12.45 3.27
C ALA A 114 2.85 -12.61 3.94
N LEU A 115 1.80 -12.10 3.29
CA LEU A 115 0.42 -12.24 3.78
C LEU A 115 -0.05 -13.71 3.81
N ARG A 116 0.37 -14.54 2.85
CA ARG A 116 0.11 -15.99 2.87
C ARG A 116 0.94 -16.77 3.87
N ALA A 117 2.16 -16.32 4.13
CA ALA A 117 3.06 -16.99 5.05
C ALA A 117 2.61 -16.84 6.52
N ALA A 118 1.88 -15.77 6.84
CA ALA A 118 1.40 -15.49 8.19
C ALA A 118 0.04 -14.75 8.19
N PRO A 119 -1.05 -15.38 7.70
CA PRO A 119 -2.36 -14.75 7.59
C PRO A 119 -2.93 -14.29 8.95
N GLU A 120 -2.66 -15.05 10.01
CA GLU A 120 -3.08 -14.76 11.38
C GLU A 120 -2.54 -13.42 11.91
N ARG A 121 -1.35 -13.00 11.47
CA ARG A 121 -0.80 -11.68 11.81
C ARG A 121 -1.68 -10.55 11.28
N PHE A 122 -2.19 -10.69 10.06
CA PHE A 122 -3.07 -9.68 9.45
C PHE A 122 -4.48 -9.73 10.04
N VAL A 123 -5.01 -10.91 10.34
CA VAL A 123 -6.28 -11.04 11.07
C VAL A 123 -6.18 -10.34 12.43
N THR A 124 -5.08 -10.54 13.15
CA THR A 124 -4.80 -9.86 14.43
C THR A 124 -4.67 -8.35 14.23
N LEU A 125 -3.95 -7.89 13.20
CA LEU A 125 -3.79 -6.48 12.86
C LEU A 125 -5.14 -5.78 12.63
N PHE A 126 -6.04 -6.40 11.87
CA PHE A 126 -7.35 -5.84 11.55
C PHE A 126 -8.39 -5.99 12.68
N GLY A 127 -8.10 -6.80 13.71
CA GLY A 127 -8.90 -6.92 14.91
C GLY A 127 -10.37 -7.20 14.62
N HIS A 128 -11.27 -6.39 15.19
CA HIS A 128 -12.72 -6.59 15.05
C HIS A 128 -13.23 -6.50 13.59
N HIS A 129 -12.55 -5.77 12.70
CA HIS A 129 -12.92 -5.73 11.27
C HIS A 129 -12.76 -7.09 10.61
N ALA A 130 -11.81 -7.90 11.09
CA ALA A 130 -11.53 -9.22 10.56
C ALA A 130 -12.66 -10.23 10.85
N ALA A 131 -13.55 -9.94 11.80
CA ALA A 131 -14.71 -10.77 12.10
C ALA A 131 -15.86 -10.61 11.07
N SER A 132 -15.81 -9.60 10.20
CA SER A 132 -16.87 -9.37 9.23
C SER A 132 -16.82 -10.38 8.09
N SER A 133 -17.99 -10.89 7.66
CA SER A 133 -18.09 -11.83 6.54
C SER A 133 -17.51 -11.27 5.23
N ARG A 134 -17.61 -9.95 5.03
CA ARG A 134 -17.00 -9.23 3.91
C ARG A 134 -15.48 -9.33 3.96
N PHE A 135 -14.88 -9.07 5.12
CA PHE A 135 -13.45 -9.15 5.29
C PHE A 135 -12.97 -10.56 5.01
N CYS A 136 -13.54 -11.59 5.66
CA CYS A 136 -13.12 -12.98 5.48
C CYS A 136 -13.14 -13.38 4.00
N ARG A 137 -14.25 -13.13 3.30
CA ARG A 137 -14.38 -13.44 1.87
C ARG A 137 -13.32 -12.72 1.02
N ARG A 138 -13.08 -11.44 1.26
CA ARG A 138 -12.10 -10.63 0.51
C ARG A 138 -10.67 -11.04 0.83
N PHE A 139 -10.40 -11.39 2.08
CA PHE A 139 -9.10 -11.85 2.55
C PHE A 139 -8.77 -13.21 1.94
N ASP A 140 -9.72 -14.14 1.89
CA ASP A 140 -9.58 -15.42 1.20
C ASP A 140 -9.33 -15.25 -0.29
N GLN A 141 -10.05 -14.33 -0.95
CA GLN A 141 -9.80 -13.96 -2.35
C GLN A 141 -8.37 -13.44 -2.56
N LEU A 142 -7.88 -12.60 -1.65
CA LEU A 142 -6.52 -12.04 -1.72
C LEU A 142 -5.45 -13.12 -1.52
N LEU A 143 -5.66 -14.02 -0.56
CA LEU A 143 -4.80 -15.18 -0.29
C LEU A 143 -4.75 -16.13 -1.49
N ALA A 144 -5.89 -16.39 -2.13
CA ALA A 144 -6.01 -17.25 -3.30
C ALA A 144 -5.48 -16.61 -4.60
N PHE A 145 -5.33 -15.29 -4.65
CA PHE A 145 -4.95 -14.57 -5.86
C PHE A 145 -3.60 -15.03 -6.46
N ARG A 146 -3.56 -15.35 -7.76
CA ARG A 146 -2.32 -15.71 -8.49
C ARG A 146 -2.12 -14.91 -9.79
N GLY A 147 -2.95 -13.88 -10.02
CA GLY A 147 -2.99 -13.12 -11.27
C GLY A 147 -1.96 -11.99 -11.39
N THR A 148 -2.25 -11.07 -12.32
CA THR A 148 -1.43 -9.87 -12.60
C THR A 148 -1.83 -8.67 -11.73
N SER A 149 -1.01 -7.62 -11.64
CA SER A 149 -1.39 -6.38 -10.94
C SER A 149 -2.66 -5.75 -11.49
N ALA A 150 -2.87 -5.81 -12.80
CA ALA A 150 -4.09 -5.30 -13.43
C ALA A 150 -5.34 -6.10 -13.04
N ALA A 151 -5.22 -7.41 -12.80
CA ALA A 151 -6.31 -8.20 -12.24
C ALA A 151 -6.52 -7.89 -10.74
N LEU A 152 -5.44 -7.62 -9.99
CA LEU A 152 -5.53 -7.26 -8.58
C LEU A 152 -6.20 -5.89 -8.37
N MET A 153 -5.88 -4.90 -9.20
CA MET A 153 -6.52 -3.58 -9.19
C MET A 153 -7.99 -3.62 -9.64
N ARG A 154 -8.45 -4.72 -10.24
CA ARG A 154 -9.88 -4.94 -10.54
C ARG A 154 -10.64 -5.59 -9.38
N LEU A 155 -9.94 -6.13 -8.38
CA LEU A 155 -10.57 -6.61 -7.15
C LEU A 155 -10.95 -5.44 -6.24
N THR A 156 -10.05 -4.47 -6.14
CA THR A 156 -10.19 -3.25 -5.34
C THR A 156 -11.02 -2.19 -6.01
#